data_AF-A0A968K1K9-F1
#
_entry.id   AF-A0A968K1K9-F1
#
_cell.length_a   1.000
_cell.length_b   1.000
_cell.length_c   1.000
_cell.angle_alpha   90.00
_cell.angle_beta   90.00
_cell.angle_gamma   90.00
#
_symmetry.space_group_name_H-M   'P 1'
#
loop_
_entity.id
_entity.type
_entity.pdbx_description
1 polymer ?
#
loop_
_entity_poly.entity_id
_entity_poly.type
_entity_poly.pdbx_seq_one_letter_code
_entity_poly.pdbx_strand_id
1 'polypeptide(L)'
;MDTIRAIVATIDAKDGYTHRHSERVAAFATKIARELGQDEEQLEVIKLSALLHDVGKIGVPESILNKPGKLTDEEFEEVKKHPV
;
A
#
# COMPACT_ATOMS: atom_id res chain seq x y z
N MET A 1 14.98 7.19 4.43
CA MET A 1 13.65 7.52 3.86
C MET A 1 13.58 7.29 2.36
N ASP A 2 14.65 7.60 1.62
CA ASP A 2 14.64 7.57 0.15
C ASP A 2 14.38 6.18 -0.44
N THR A 3 14.95 5.11 0.14
CA THR A 3 14.72 3.74 -0.31
C THR A 3 13.25 3.30 -0.17
N ILE A 4 12.61 3.66 0.94
CA ILE A 4 11.20 3.31 1.19
C ILE A 4 10.31 4.03 0.17
N ARG A 5 10.54 5.32 -0.06
CA ARG A 5 9.80 6.09 -1.07
C ARG A 5 9.98 5.52 -2.48
N ALA A 6 11.18 5.06 -2.83
CA ALA A 6 11.43 4.42 -4.11
C ALA A 6 10.65 3.11 -4.27
N ILE A 7 10.59 2.28 -3.23
CA ILE A 7 9.79 1.04 -3.23
C ILE A 7 8.31 1.37 -3.43
N VAL A 8 7.77 2.29 -2.62
CA VAL A 8 6.36 2.72 -2.71
C VAL A 8 6.03 3.27 -4.09
N ALA A 9 6.88 4.15 -4.64
CA ALA A 9 6.68 4.70 -5.98
C ALA A 9 6.68 3.62 -7.06
N THR A 10 7.49 2.57 -6.90
CA THR A 10 7.54 1.43 -7.84
C THR A 10 6.24 0.62 -7.81
N ILE A 11 5.68 0.39 -6.62
CA ILE A 11 4.41 -0.34 -6.46
C ILE A 11 3.23 0.49 -6.99
N ASP A 12 3.15 1.77 -6.61
CA ASP A 12 2.14 2.71 -7.10
C ASP A 12 2.18 2.80 -8.65
N ALA A 13 3.37 2.76 -9.26
CA ALA A 13 3.53 2.75 -10.72
C ALA A 13 3.01 1.45 -11.37
N LYS A 14 3.18 0.30 -10.70
CA LYS A 14 2.73 -1.01 -11.19
C LYS A 14 1.21 -1.19 -11.10
N ASP A 15 0.62 -0.72 -10.00
CA ASP A 15 -0.81 -0.92 -9.68
C ASP A 15 -1.75 0.02 -10.47
N GLY A 16 -1.20 0.98 -11.25
CA GLY A 16 -1.96 1.98 -12.00
C GLY A 16 -2.82 2.92 -11.14
N TYR A 17 -2.99 2.60 -9.86
CA TYR A 17 -3.76 3.32 -8.87
C TYR A 17 -3.00 4.57 -8.45
N THR A 18 -3.72 5.70 -8.46
CA THR A 18 -3.21 7.07 -8.39
C THR A 18 -1.86 7.20 -7.68
N HIS A 19 -0.86 7.78 -8.36
CA HIS A 19 0.35 8.28 -7.70
C HIS A 19 -0.08 9.01 -6.42
N ARG A 20 0.48 8.59 -5.28
CA ARG A 20 0.24 9.15 -3.93
C ARG A 20 -0.92 8.54 -3.13
N HIS A 21 -1.50 7.40 -3.53
CA HIS A 21 -2.47 6.70 -2.67
C HIS A 21 -1.85 6.37 -1.30
N SER A 22 -0.72 5.69 -1.32
CA SER A 22 0.01 5.25 -0.13
C SER A 22 0.43 6.42 0.77
N GLU A 23 0.81 7.57 0.17
CA GLU A 23 1.10 8.80 0.92
C GLU A 23 -0.14 9.36 1.64
N ARG A 24 -1.32 9.33 1.00
CA ARG A 24 -2.57 9.80 1.61
C ARG A 24 -2.99 8.88 2.75
N VAL A 25 -2.91 7.56 2.56
CA VAL A 25 -3.20 6.58 3.61
C VAL A 25 -2.29 6.78 4.81
N ALA A 26 -0.98 6.93 4.59
CA ALA A 26 -0.03 7.21 5.66
C ALA A 26 -0.35 8.52 6.40
N ALA A 27 -0.67 9.59 5.67
CA ALA A 27 -1.03 10.87 6.29
C ALA A 27 -2.29 10.77 7.16
N PHE A 28 -3.31 10.04 6.72
CA PHE A 28 -4.52 9.84 7.52
C PHE A 28 -4.29 8.92 8.71
N ALA A 29 -3.58 7.80 8.51
CA ALA A 29 -3.26 6.85 9.58
C ALA A 29 -2.48 7.52 10.71
N THR A 30 -1.44 8.29 10.40
CA THR A 30 -0.65 9.02 11.40
C THR A 30 -1.48 10.10 12.12
N LYS A 31 -2.40 10.79 11.42
CA LYS A 31 -3.29 11.77 12.06
C LYS A 31 -4.25 11.11 13.06
N ILE A 32 -4.86 9.99 12.67
CA ILE A 32 -5.75 9.22 13.54
C ILE A 32 -4.97 8.70 14.76
N ALA A 33 -3.80 8.11 14.55
CA ALA A 33 -2.96 7.59 15.63
C ALA A 33 -2.53 8.67 16.62
N ARG A 34 -2.24 9.88 16.13
CA ARG A 34 -1.89 11.03 16.97
C ARG A 34 -3.08 11.44 17.84
N GLU A 35 -4.30 11.46 17.29
CA GLU A 35 -5.52 11.76 18.04
C GLU A 35 -5.81 10.69 19.11
N LEU A 36 -5.40 9.44 18.87
CA LEU A 36 -5.48 8.34 19.82
C LEU A 36 -4.36 8.35 20.88
N GLY A 37 -3.52 9.38 20.93
CA GLY A 37 -2.49 9.55 21.95
C GLY A 37 -1.27 8.65 21.79
N GLN A 38 -1.00 8.14 20.59
CA GLN A 38 0.22 7.37 20.31
C GLN A 38 1.48 8.26 20.40
N ASP A 39 2.59 7.71 20.86
CA ASP A 39 3.87 8.41 20.93
C ASP A 39 4.56 8.55 19.56
N GLU A 40 5.58 9.41 19.47
CA GLU A 40 6.26 9.69 18.20
C GLU A 40 6.95 8.47 17.57
N GLU A 41 7.40 7.50 18.38
CA GLU A 41 7.96 6.25 17.86
C GLU A 41 6.88 5.45 17.13
N GLN A 42 5.73 5.28 17.77
CA GLN A 42 4.60 4.58 17.21
C GLN A 42 3.98 5.31 16.01
N LEU A 43 3.99 6.64 16.00
CA LEU A 43 3.55 7.43 14.85
C LEU A 43 4.43 7.19 13.61
N GLU A 44 5.75 7.08 13.79
CA GLU A 44 6.67 6.78 12.70
C GLU A 44 6.50 5.32 12.22
N VAL A 45 6.32 4.37 13.13
CA VAL A 45 5.97 2.98 12.78
C VAL A 45 4.70 2.93 11.93
N ILE A 46 3.62 3.57 12.37
CA ILE A 46 2.33 3.60 11.66
C ILE A 46 2.47 4.21 10.27
N LYS A 47 3.21 5.32 10.17
CA LYS A 47 3.46 5.99 8.89
C LYS A 47 4.21 5.08 7.92
N LEU A 48 5.25 4.39 8.38
CA LEU A 48 6.02 3.46 7.56
C LEU A 48 5.20 2.24 7.15
N SER A 49 4.43 1.66 8.08
CA SER A 49 3.53 0.54 7.79
C SER A 49 2.46 0.93 6.76
N ALA A 50 1.87 2.11 6.89
CA ALA A 50 0.87 2.59 5.94
C ALA A 50 1.45 2.86 4.54
N LEU A 51 2.68 3.35 4.45
CA LEU A 51 3.38 3.50 3.17
C LEU A 51 3.62 2.14 2.50
N LEU A 52 3.93 1.11 3.27
CA LEU A 52 4.31 -0.22 2.77
C LEU A 52 3.17 -1.23 2.73
N HIS A 53 1.95 -0.87 3.13
CA HIS A 53 0.85 -1.83 3.33
C HIS A 53 0.54 -2.69 2.10
N ASP A 54 0.77 -2.16 0.91
CA ASP A 54 0.51 -2.79 -0.38
C ASP A 54 1.78 -3.35 -1.06
N VAL A 55 2.92 -3.44 -0.36
CA VAL A 55 4.20 -3.89 -0.93
C VAL A 55 4.12 -5.26 -1.60
N GLY A 56 3.29 -6.17 -1.10
CA GLY A 56 3.12 -7.50 -1.68
C GLY A 56 2.44 -7.52 -3.04
N LYS A 57 1.84 -6.40 -3.52
CA LYS A 57 1.34 -6.29 -4.90
C LYS A 57 2.46 -6.48 -5.93
N ILE A 58 3.74 -6.38 -5.53
CA ILE A 58 4.87 -6.74 -6.37
C ILE A 58 4.79 -8.19 -6.88
N GLY A 59 4.21 -9.11 -6.11
CA GLY A 59 4.04 -10.52 -6.47
C GLY A 59 2.81 -10.82 -7.36
N VAL A 60 1.86 -9.88 -7.47
CA VAL A 60 0.64 -10.08 -8.25
C VAL A 60 0.91 -9.83 -9.74
N PRO A 61 0.51 -10.72 -10.67
CA PRO A 61 0.66 -10.47 -12.10
C PRO A 61 -0.05 -9.18 -12.56
N GLU A 62 0.60 -8.39 -13.41
CA GLU A 62 0.05 -7.12 -13.91
C GLU A 62 -1.25 -7.31 -14.70
N SER A 63 -1.37 -8.43 -15.43
CA SER A 63 -2.58 -8.81 -16.16
C SER A 63 -3.79 -9.06 -15.25
N ILE A 64 -3.55 -9.35 -13.96
CA ILE A 64 -4.60 -9.51 -12.94
C ILE A 64 -4.81 -8.17 -12.23
N LEU A 65 -3.73 -7.53 -11.78
CA LEU A 65 -3.78 -6.29 -11.00
C LEU A 65 -4.46 -5.15 -11.76
N ASN A 66 -4.13 -4.99 -13.05
CA ASN A 66 -4.65 -3.93 -13.92
C ASN A 66 -5.75 -4.44 -14.88
N LYS A 67 -6.38 -5.58 -14.58
CA LYS A 67 -7.39 -6.18 -15.46
C LYS A 67 -8.58 -5.21 -15.65
N PRO A 68 -8.95 -4.86 -16.90
CA PRO A 68 -10.16 -4.08 -17.13
C PRO A 68 -11.40 -4.95 -16.85
N GLY A 69 -12.16 -4.59 -15.82
CA GLY A 69 -13.40 -5.27 -15.45
C GLY A 69 -13.29 -6.07 -14.15
N LYS A 70 -14.18 -7.04 -13.96
CA LYS A 70 -14.18 -7.87 -12.76
C LYS A 70 -13.13 -8.97 -12.86
N LEU A 71 -12.48 -9.26 -11.73
CA LEU A 71 -11.67 -10.44 -11.57
C LEU A 71 -12.56 -11.69 -11.53
N THR A 72 -12.04 -12.82 -11.99
CA THR A 72 -12.60 -14.14 -11.64
C THR A 72 -12.31 -14.44 -10.18
N ASP A 73 -12.96 -15.47 -9.64
CA ASP A 73 -12.73 -15.88 -8.26
C ASP A 73 -11.26 -16.30 -8.06
N GLU A 74 -10.67 -17.02 -9.03
CA GLU A 74 -9.26 -17.43 -8.99
C GLU A 74 -8.30 -16.24 -9.06
N GLU A 75 -8.57 -15.28 -9.94
CA GLU A 75 -7.77 -14.05 -10.04
C GLU A 75 -7.85 -13.22 -8.75
N PHE A 76 -9.02 -13.19 -8.11
CA PHE A 76 -9.20 -12.51 -6.84
C PHE A 76 -8.45 -13.21 -5.70
N GLU A 77 -8.41 -14.54 -5.68
CA GLU A 77 -7.59 -15.31 -4.74
C GLU A 77 -6.09 -15.03 -4.92
N GLU A 78 -5.61 -14.77 -6.14
CA GLU A 78 -4.22 -14.34 -6.35
C GLU A 78 -3.96 -12.94 -5.78
N VAL A 79 -4.88 -11.99 -5.98
CA VAL A 79 -4.74 -10.64 -5.41
C VAL A 79 -4.70 -10.69 -3.88
N LYS A 80 -5.53 -11.52 -3.23
CA LYS A 80 -5.62 -11.62 -1.76
C LYS A 80 -4.33 -12.04 -1.06
N LYS A 81 -3.34 -12.55 -1.79
CA LYS A 81 -2.05 -12.96 -1.21
C LYS A 81 -1.14 -11.78 -0.89
N HIS A 82 -1.40 -10.58 -1.41
CA HIS A 82 -0.52 -9.41 -1.22
C HIS A 82 -0.28 -8.93 0.23
N PRO A 83 -1.17 -9.13 1.22
CA PRO A 83 -0.91 -8.71 2.60
C PRO A 83 -0.03 -9.70 3.40
N VAL A 84 0.29 -10.87 2.84
CA VAL A 84 0.87 -12.03 3.54
C VAL A 84 2.39 -12.11 3.32
#